data_AF-A0AA35XYR0-F1
#
_entry.id   AF-A0AA35XYR0-F1
#
_cell.length_a   1.000
_cell.length_b   1.000
_cell.length_c   1.000
_cell.angle_alpha   90.00
_cell.angle_beta   90.00
_cell.angle_gamma   90.00
#
_symmetry.space_group_name_H-M   'P 1'
#
loop_
_entity.id
_entity.type
_entity.pdbx_description
1 polymer ?
#
loop_
_entity_poly.entity_id
_entity_poly.type
_entity_poly.pdbx_seq_one_letter_code
_entity_poly.pdbx_strand_id
1 'polypeptide(L)'
;MPWRTINNNIDCGVFTMRHMETYMGGNMNEFKVGFKNESSAQDDQLVKLRTKYLYKIVTHEYNLQKDYVLQKVDELHKIPSRQRSQLLAIAKEQIHRRLDDLS
;
A
#
# COMPACT_ATOMS: atom_id res chain seq x y z
N MET A 1 -17.61 -14.45 -7.32
CA MET A 1 -17.23 -13.34 -6.42
C MET A 1 -17.17 -12.05 -7.22
N PRO A 2 -17.98 -11.05 -6.89
CA PRO A 2 -18.16 -9.85 -7.71
C PRO A 2 -16.99 -8.86 -7.63
N TRP A 3 -16.10 -9.03 -6.66
CA TRP A 3 -14.89 -8.21 -6.46
C TRP A 3 -13.66 -8.67 -7.25
N ARG A 4 -13.75 -9.75 -8.03
CA ARG A 4 -12.61 -10.26 -8.80
C ARG A 4 -12.19 -9.24 -9.87
N THR A 5 -10.89 -9.15 -10.12
CA THR A 5 -10.28 -8.30 -11.14
C THR A 5 -9.50 -9.14 -12.15
N ILE A 6 -9.38 -8.65 -13.38
CA ILE A 6 -8.50 -9.22 -14.40
C ILE A 6 -7.04 -8.75 -14.28
N ASN A 7 -6.78 -7.66 -13.54
CA ASN A 7 -5.45 -7.09 -13.28
C ASN A 7 -4.80 -7.71 -12.03
N ASN A 8 -4.81 -9.03 -11.96
CA ASN A 8 -4.41 -9.77 -10.77
C ASN A 8 -2.89 -9.74 -10.47
N ASN A 9 -2.06 -9.26 -11.39
CA ASN A 9 -0.60 -9.24 -11.23
C ASN A 9 -0.09 -8.09 -10.36
N ILE A 10 -0.82 -6.97 -10.29
CA ILE A 10 -0.37 -5.77 -9.55
C ILE A 10 -0.81 -5.82 -8.08
N ASP A 11 -2.05 -6.25 -7.83
CA ASP A 11 -2.70 -6.09 -6.51
C ASP A 11 -3.00 -7.39 -5.77
N CYS A 12 -2.58 -8.55 -6.28
CA CYS A 12 -2.84 -9.86 -5.65
C CYS A 12 -2.45 -9.90 -4.17
N GLY A 13 -1.33 -9.29 -3.79
CA GLY A 13 -0.89 -9.21 -2.39
C GLY A 13 -1.86 -8.45 -1.50
N VAL A 14 -2.41 -7.33 -1.98
CA VAL A 14 -3.41 -6.51 -1.25
C VAL A 14 -4.71 -7.28 -1.07
N PHE A 15 -5.19 -7.95 -2.13
CA PHE A 15 -6.34 -8.84 -2.05
C PHE A 15 -6.10 -9.96 -1.03
N THR A 16 -4.95 -10.61 -1.07
CA THR A 16 -4.59 -11.72 -0.17
C THR A 16 -4.58 -11.27 1.29
N MET A 17 -3.90 -10.17 1.60
CA MET A 17 -3.89 -9.60 2.95
C MET A 17 -5.30 -9.23 3.43
N ARG A 18 -6.13 -8.63 2.56
CA ARG A 18 -7.50 -8.28 2.91
C ARG A 18 -8.39 -9.49 3.14
N HIS A 19 -8.21 -10.55 2.34
CA HIS A 19 -8.93 -11.80 2.55
C HIS A 19 -8.58 -12.41 3.90
N MET A 20 -7.29 -12.50 4.23
CA MET A 20 -6.85 -13.02 5.53
C MET A 20 -7.34 -12.16 6.70
N GLU A 21 -7.40 -10.83 6.55
CA GLU A 21 -7.90 -9.92 7.60
C GLU A 21 -9.41 -10.09 7.88
N THR A 22 -10.20 -10.47 6.86
CA THR A 22 -11.68 -10.47 6.95
C THR A 22 -12.30 -11.86 7.00
N TYR A 23 -11.52 -12.90 6.75
CA TYR A 23 -12.01 -14.27 6.79
C TYR A 23 -12.21 -14.74 8.23
N MET A 24 -13.44 -15.13 8.56
CA MET A 24 -13.84 -15.57 9.89
C MET A 24 -14.28 -17.05 9.92
N GLY A 25 -13.84 -17.84 8.93
CA GLY A 25 -14.38 -19.18 8.70
C GLY A 25 -15.68 -19.16 7.88
N GLY A 26 -16.31 -20.33 7.72
CA GLY A 26 -17.61 -20.47 7.05
C GLY A 26 -17.53 -20.65 5.53
N ASN A 27 -18.70 -20.61 4.89
CA ASN A 27 -18.83 -20.87 3.46
C ASN A 27 -18.40 -19.66 2.61
N MET A 28 -17.99 -19.91 1.37
CA MET A 28 -17.52 -18.87 0.46
C MET A 28 -18.63 -17.90 0.02
N ASN A 29 -19.90 -18.31 0.10
CA ASN A 29 -21.04 -17.50 -0.33
C ASN A 29 -21.37 -16.39 0.70
N GLU A 30 -21.03 -16.60 1.96
CA GLU A 30 -21.18 -15.66 3.06
C GLU A 30 -19.95 -14.76 3.24
N PHE A 31 -18.82 -15.09 2.59
CA PHE A 31 -17.58 -14.37 2.76
C PHE A 31 -17.64 -12.96 2.15
N LYS A 32 -17.74 -11.94 3.01
CA LYS A 32 -17.80 -10.53 2.64
C LYS A 32 -16.47 -9.82 2.87
N VAL A 33 -15.66 -9.76 1.81
CA VAL A 33 -14.34 -9.08 1.82
C VAL A 33 -14.44 -7.55 1.97
N GLY A 34 -15.58 -6.98 1.56
CA GLY A 34 -15.85 -5.54 1.59
C GLY A 34 -15.30 -4.75 0.40
N PHE A 35 -14.82 -5.44 -0.64
CA PHE A 35 -14.47 -4.80 -1.91
C PHE A 35 -15.71 -4.46 -2.72
N LYS A 36 -15.65 -3.29 -3.37
CA LYS A 36 -16.53 -2.96 -4.49
C LYS A 36 -16.18 -3.83 -5.70
N ASN A 37 -17.08 -3.86 -6.68
CA ASN A 37 -16.78 -4.48 -7.97
C ASN A 37 -15.66 -3.69 -8.68
N GLU A 38 -14.97 -4.35 -9.60
CA GLU A 38 -13.92 -3.75 -10.42
C GLU A 38 -14.40 -2.43 -11.03
N SER A 39 -13.79 -1.34 -10.57
CA SER A 39 -14.17 0.05 -10.86
C SER A 39 -13.13 0.99 -10.24
N SER A 40 -13.16 2.27 -10.61
CA SER A 40 -12.33 3.31 -9.96
C SER A 40 -12.51 3.36 -8.44
N ALA A 41 -13.71 3.02 -7.96
CA ALA A 41 -13.98 2.96 -6.54
C ALA A 41 -13.29 1.75 -5.85
N GLN A 42 -13.04 0.66 -6.57
CA GLN A 42 -12.20 -0.44 -6.09
C GLN A 42 -10.72 -0.02 -6.12
N ASP A 43 -10.27 0.71 -7.15
CA ASP A 43 -8.90 1.21 -7.23
C ASP A 43 -8.55 2.11 -6.02
N ASP A 44 -9.48 2.98 -5.64
CA ASP A 44 -9.35 3.80 -4.42
C ASP A 44 -9.27 2.95 -3.14
N GLN A 45 -10.02 1.84 -3.07
CA GLN A 45 -9.93 0.90 -1.95
C GLN A 45 -8.56 0.23 -1.91
N LEU A 46 -8.04 -0.19 -3.07
CA LEU A 46 -6.74 -0.85 -3.18
C LEU A 46 -5.60 0.09 -2.80
N VAL A 47 -5.61 1.35 -3.26
CA VAL A 47 -4.61 2.36 -2.87
C VAL A 47 -4.63 2.59 -1.36
N LYS A 48 -5.81 2.76 -0.74
CA LYS A 48 -5.94 2.95 0.71
C LYS A 48 -5.44 1.74 1.50
N LEU A 49 -5.80 0.53 1.08
CA LEU A 49 -5.32 -0.69 1.73
C LEU A 49 -3.82 -0.87 1.57
N ARG A 50 -3.26 -0.60 0.39
CA ARG A 50 -1.82 -0.64 0.14
C ARG A 50 -1.09 0.32 1.08
N THR A 51 -1.55 1.56 1.22
CA THR A 51 -0.97 2.51 2.17
C THR A 51 -1.11 2.04 3.61
N LYS A 52 -2.27 1.52 4.02
CA LYS A 52 -2.51 1.01 5.38
C LYS A 52 -1.57 -0.15 5.72
N TYR A 53 -1.42 -1.12 4.81
CA TYR A 53 -0.57 -2.28 5.00
C TYR A 53 0.91 -1.89 5.00
N LEU A 54 1.33 -1.05 4.05
CA LEU A 54 2.70 -0.55 4.01
C LEU A 54 3.06 0.17 5.32
N TYR A 55 2.19 1.09 5.78
CA TYR A 55 2.38 1.79 7.05
C TYR A 55 2.56 0.80 8.20
N LYS A 56 1.63 -0.17 8.36
CA LYS A 56 1.72 -1.19 9.40
C LYS A 56 3.01 -1.99 9.35
N ILE A 57 3.47 -2.39 8.16
CA ILE A 57 4.70 -3.16 7.98
C ILE A 57 5.92 -2.32 8.36
N VAL A 58 6.04 -1.09 7.84
CA VAL A 58 7.24 -0.27 8.07
C VAL A 58 7.34 0.23 9.50
N THR A 59 6.21 0.40 10.20
CA THR A 59 6.21 0.84 11.61
C THR A 59 6.02 -0.31 12.61
N HIS A 60 5.96 -1.57 12.17
CA HIS A 60 5.76 -2.72 13.07
C HIS A 60 6.95 -2.88 14.01
N GLU A 61 6.71 -3.33 15.24
CA GLU A 61 7.78 -3.63 16.22
C GLU A 61 8.76 -4.73 15.78
N TYR A 62 8.37 -5.56 14.81
CA TYR A 62 9.21 -6.61 14.25
C TYR A 62 10.08 -6.10 13.10
N ASN A 63 9.82 -4.91 12.58
CA ASN A 63 10.68 -4.32 11.57
C ASN A 63 11.93 -3.77 12.25
N LEU A 64 13.08 -4.44 12.06
CA LEU A 64 14.38 -4.01 12.59
C LEU A 64 14.79 -2.60 12.14
N GLN A 65 14.19 -2.10 11.04
CA GLN A 65 14.44 -0.76 10.51
C GLN A 65 13.41 0.28 10.98
N LYS A 66 12.47 -0.07 11.86
CA LYS A 66 11.40 0.82 12.32
C LYS A 66 11.95 2.16 12.82
N ASP A 67 12.91 2.13 13.75
CA ASP A 67 13.42 3.35 14.37
C ASP A 67 14.15 4.24 13.37
N TYR A 68 14.91 3.63 12.46
CA TYR A 68 15.53 4.34 11.35
C TYR A 68 14.49 5.03 10.45
N VAL A 69 13.42 4.32 10.08
CA VAL A 69 12.34 4.87 9.25
C VAL A 69 11.66 6.04 9.96
N LEU A 70 11.32 5.90 11.25
CA LEU A 70 10.68 6.96 12.03
C LEU A 70 11.59 8.18 12.19
N GLN A 71 12.88 7.97 12.44
CA GLN A 71 13.87 9.05 12.48
C GLN A 71 13.90 9.83 11.15
N LYS A 72 13.90 9.13 10.01
CA LYS A 72 13.89 9.79 8.69
C LYS A 72 12.60 10.56 8.41
N VAL A 73 11.46 10.06 8.88
CA VAL A 73 10.19 10.78 8.82
C VAL A 73 10.25 12.08 9.64
N ASP A 74 10.81 12.03 10.85
CA ASP A 74 10.97 13.21 11.70
C ASP A 74 11.92 14.25 11.10
N GLU A 75 13.04 13.80 10.53
CA GLU A 75 13.96 14.67 9.77
C GLU A 75 13.25 15.34 8.59
N LEU A 76 12.45 14.58 7.83
CA LEU A 76 11.68 15.11 6.70
C LEU A 76 10.63 16.14 7.14
N HIS A 77 9.99 15.95 8.30
CA HIS A 77 9.00 16.90 8.81
C HIS A 77 9.59 18.25 9.23
N LYS A 78 10.87 18.30 9.58
CA LYS A 78 11.60 19.54 9.91
C LYS A 78 11.92 20.38 8.67
N ILE A 79 11.86 19.81 7.46
CA ILE A 79 12.14 20.52 6.21
C ILE A 79 10.94 21.42 5.84
N PRO A 80 11.16 22.69 5.43
CA PRO A 80 10.08 23.58 4.98
C PRO A 80 9.26 22.97 3.85
N SER A 81 7.94 23.15 3.89
CA SER A 81 6.98 22.50 2.97
C SER A 81 7.37 22.62 1.49
N ARG A 82 7.83 23.80 1.05
CA ARG A 82 8.24 24.01 -0.36
C ARG A 82 9.42 23.12 -0.76
N GLN A 83 10.45 23.07 0.08
CA GLN A 83 11.64 22.25 -0.16
C GLN A 83 11.32 20.76 -0.03
N ARG A 84 10.51 20.37 0.96
CA ARG A 84 10.02 19.00 1.12
C ARG A 84 9.28 18.51 -0.13
N SER A 85 8.38 19.31 -0.70
CA SER A 85 7.67 18.96 -1.93
C SER A 85 8.62 18.76 -3.12
N GLN A 86 9.66 19.59 -3.25
CA GLN A 86 10.67 19.42 -4.30
C GLN A 86 11.47 18.12 -4.12
N LEU A 87 11.89 17.81 -2.89
CA LEU A 87 12.60 16.56 -2.58
C LEU A 87 11.74 15.33 -2.89
N LEU A 88 10.45 15.37 -2.54
CA LEU A 88 9.52 14.28 -2.84
C LEU A 88 9.30 14.09 -4.34
N ALA A 89 9.23 15.18 -5.12
CA ALA A 89 9.14 15.09 -6.57
C ALA A 89 10.40 14.44 -7.16
N ILE A 90 11.60 14.86 -6.73
CA ILE A 90 12.87 14.27 -7.17
C ILE A 90 12.93 12.78 -6.80
N ALA A 91 12.56 12.43 -5.57
CA ALA A 91 12.53 11.05 -5.11
C ALA A 91 11.58 10.19 -5.95
N LYS A 92 10.39 10.72 -6.28
CA LYS A 92 9.43 10.05 -7.17
C LYS A 92 10.04 9.77 -8.54
N GLU A 93 10.69 10.74 -9.17
CA GLU A 93 11.35 10.54 -10.47
C GLU A 93 12.50 9.51 -10.42
N GLN A 94 13.25 9.49 -9.32
CA GLN A 94 14.31 8.50 -9.13
C GLN A 94 13.78 7.09 -8.93
N ILE A 95 12.63 6.93 -8.26
CA ILE A 95 11.99 5.62 -8.08
C ILE A 95 11.51 5.09 -9.43
N HIS A 96 10.85 5.92 -10.25
CA HIS A 96 10.40 5.50 -11.59
C HIS A 96 11.58 5.02 -12.43
N ARG A 97 12.66 5.80 -12.49
CA ARG A 97 13.88 5.40 -13.21
C ARG A 97 14.44 4.05 -12.77
N ARG A 98 14.53 3.80 -11.46
CA ARG A 98 15.02 2.50 -10.94
C ARG A 98 14.08 1.34 -11.28
N LEU A 99 12.78 1.59 -11.40
CA LEU A 99 11.82 0.56 -11.79
C LEU A 99 11.94 0.25 -13.28
N ASP A 100 12.18 1.25 -14.12
CA ASP A 100 12.44 1.07 -15.55
C ASP A 100 13.75 0.29 -15.77
N ASP A 101 14.77 0.49 -14.94
CA ASP A 101 16.04 -0.26 -14.99
C ASP A 101 15.88 -1.75 -14.58
N LEU A 102 14.79 -2.10 -13.90
CA LEU A 102 14.51 -3.46 -13.40
C LEU A 102 13.56 -4.26 -14.30
N SER A 103 12.95 -3.61 -15.30
CA SER A 103 12.01 -4.22 -16.27
C SER A 103 12.69 -4.65 -17.55
#